data_AF-A0A3A9FMW4-F1
#
_entry.id   AF-A0A3A9FMW4-F1
#
_cell.length_a   1.000
_cell.length_b   1.000
_cell.length_c   1.000
_cell.angle_alpha   90.00
_cell.angle_beta   90.00
_cell.angle_gamma   90.00
#
_symmetry.space_group_name_H-M   'P 1'
#
loop_
_entity.id
_entity.type
_entity.pdbx_description
1 polymer ?
#
loop_
_entity_poly.entity_id
_entity_poly.type
_entity_poly.pdbx_seq_one_letter_code
_entity_poly.pdbx_strand_id
1 'polypeptide(L)'
;MNYNGEFHLKKLLKRIREVWHNDILQAINKKTEIKPQMSSPKEIEESYESIIKEKHLGNSDEMAVALKYIKEFNEEKRADMILKAPDTLRHIYERITDIILCDREAKSQMEKVYEGDRYFFRRIKDPGGELTLEQKKQVNEFWKRYEFCYKNNPETQRIFSIASGRFDPSYVPWGLFRYYCIKYWNNAIIDYVRDKNYTKLAFPNIKQPNVIIRRISNRYYNAEWAIISKKEACNICFDKLNLSEFQKIIVKPWEGGGGAGISFLRKGDSKEHIMAILESYNVNFICEEIVIAHYSYAEPHPLSLNTLRVITFSYKMDIYLVGVLFRTGVGKTEVDNLGSGGLMMLLKDGGFIGYAYDKYGNKFYSHPDGYSFSGKKLYNVDKAVAAAKKLHSTIPQLRYISWDIAIDQEGEPVLIELNGGGNQVPLQMSGGHIFINKEITKDLLDNWLLKPFFYNRANWNWNFREYYDHIEITKYAGLDTSVKIPETMNGKPVTVIKNWAFSNGKIKEILLPKAIRKIEDQAFSKAGDNCKIIEV
;
A
#
# COMPACT_ATOMS: atom_id res chain seq x y z
N MET A 1 -33.47 39.06 -35.38
CA MET A 1 -33.79 37.65 -35.69
C MET A 1 -32.86 36.75 -34.88
N ASN A 2 -33.20 36.44 -33.63
CA ASN A 2 -32.34 35.67 -32.70
C ASN A 2 -33.13 34.52 -32.04
N TYR A 3 -33.80 33.69 -32.83
CA TYR A 3 -34.62 32.58 -32.33
C TYR A 3 -34.29 31.20 -32.94
N ASN A 4 -33.36 31.11 -33.90
CA ASN A 4 -33.05 29.84 -34.59
C ASN A 4 -31.85 29.06 -34.03
N GLY A 5 -30.89 29.71 -33.37
CA GLY A 5 -29.68 29.04 -32.83
C GLY A 5 -29.95 28.17 -31.60
N GLU A 6 -30.79 28.65 -30.68
CA GLU A 6 -31.12 27.93 -29.45
C GLU A 6 -32.01 26.69 -29.71
N PHE A 7 -32.87 26.76 -30.75
CA PHE A 7 -33.70 25.65 -31.19
C PHE A 7 -32.88 24.56 -31.89
N HIS A 8 -31.91 24.94 -32.73
CA HIS A 8 -30.97 23.99 -33.34
C HIS A 8 -30.05 23.34 -32.31
N LEU A 9 -29.55 24.10 -31.33
CA LEU A 9 -28.73 23.57 -30.23
C LEU A 9 -29.54 22.59 -29.36
N LYS A 10 -30.79 22.90 -29.00
CA LYS A 10 -31.67 21.97 -28.25
C LYS A 10 -31.98 20.70 -29.04
N LYS A 11 -32.21 20.80 -30.34
CA LYS A 11 -32.45 19.65 -31.23
C LYS A 11 -31.18 18.81 -31.44
N LEU A 12 -30.01 19.45 -31.49
CA LEU A 12 -28.69 18.82 -31.57
C LEU A 12 -28.32 18.13 -30.26
N LEU A 13 -28.49 18.79 -29.11
CA LEU A 13 -28.27 18.21 -27.78
C LEU A 13 -29.23 17.07 -27.48
N LYS A 14 -30.48 17.15 -27.96
CA LYS A 14 -31.45 16.06 -27.92
C LYS A 14 -31.00 14.87 -28.77
N ARG A 15 -30.52 15.11 -29.99
CA ARG A 15 -29.93 14.06 -30.86
C ARG A 15 -28.65 13.44 -30.27
N ILE A 16 -27.75 14.26 -29.73
CA ILE A 16 -26.54 13.80 -29.03
C ILE A 16 -26.94 12.93 -27.84
N ARG A 17 -27.94 13.33 -27.04
CA ARG A 17 -28.43 12.54 -25.91
C ARG A 17 -29.11 11.24 -26.30
N GLU A 18 -29.98 11.25 -27.30
CA GLU A 18 -30.69 10.05 -27.76
C GLU A 18 -29.72 9.02 -28.37
N VAL A 19 -28.67 9.48 -29.06
CA VAL A 19 -27.66 8.63 -29.70
C VAL A 19 -26.53 8.21 -28.74
N TRP A 20 -26.07 9.07 -27.84
CA TRP A 20 -25.02 8.73 -26.87
C TRP A 20 -25.50 7.83 -25.73
N HIS A 21 -26.76 7.94 -25.29
CA HIS A 21 -27.21 7.25 -24.06
C HIS A 21 -27.47 5.74 -24.25
N ASN A 22 -28.04 5.32 -25.38
CA ASN A 22 -28.40 3.91 -25.60
C ASN A 22 -27.28 3.09 -26.26
N ASP A 23 -26.42 3.72 -27.07
CA ASP A 23 -25.55 2.99 -27.99
C ASP A 23 -24.08 2.89 -27.54
N ILE A 24 -23.58 3.84 -26.74
CA ILE A 24 -22.25 3.72 -26.12
C ILE A 24 -22.26 2.62 -25.05
N LEU A 25 -23.33 2.51 -24.26
CA LEU A 25 -23.48 1.41 -23.30
C LEU A 25 -23.57 0.04 -24.02
N GLN A 26 -24.25 -0.04 -25.16
CA GLN A 26 -24.27 -1.28 -25.96
C GLN A 26 -22.95 -1.56 -26.70
N ALA A 27 -22.25 -0.56 -27.22
CA ALA A 27 -20.96 -0.73 -27.91
C ALA A 27 -19.81 -1.06 -26.94
N ILE A 28 -19.82 -0.47 -25.74
CA ILE A 28 -18.92 -0.85 -24.63
C ILE A 28 -19.23 -2.27 -24.15
N ASN A 29 -20.51 -2.67 -24.06
CA ASN A 29 -20.90 -4.03 -23.68
C ASN A 29 -20.64 -5.09 -24.77
N LYS A 30 -20.78 -4.77 -26.07
CA LYS A 30 -20.50 -5.72 -27.18
C LYS A 30 -19.01 -5.98 -27.41
N LYS A 31 -18.13 -5.01 -27.13
CA LYS A 31 -16.67 -5.19 -27.22
C LYS A 31 -16.05 -5.81 -25.97
N THR A 32 -16.72 -5.78 -24.81
CA THR A 32 -16.24 -6.42 -23.57
C THR A 32 -16.44 -7.95 -23.55
N GLU A 33 -17.23 -8.51 -24.47
CA GLU A 33 -17.30 -9.97 -24.69
C GLU A 33 -16.13 -10.54 -25.51
N ILE A 34 -15.29 -9.70 -26.12
CA ILE A 34 -14.16 -10.15 -26.94
C ILE A 34 -12.85 -9.50 -26.45
N LYS A 35 -12.20 -10.23 -25.53
CA LYS A 35 -10.81 -10.08 -25.01
C LYS A 35 -10.55 -9.04 -23.89
N PRO A 36 -10.20 -9.48 -22.67
CA PRO A 36 -9.77 -8.64 -21.56
C PRO A 36 -8.25 -8.38 -21.60
N GLN A 37 -7.76 -7.79 -22.69
CA GLN A 37 -6.39 -7.30 -22.79
C GLN A 37 -6.39 -5.81 -23.13
N MET A 38 -5.55 -5.09 -22.38
CA MET A 38 -5.21 -3.67 -22.44
C MET A 38 -5.55 -3.00 -23.77
N SER A 39 -6.49 -2.04 -23.75
CA SER A 39 -6.65 -1.10 -24.84
C SER A 39 -5.71 0.10 -24.66
N SER A 40 -4.78 0.26 -25.59
CA SER A 40 -3.84 1.38 -25.67
C SER A 40 -4.60 2.71 -25.83
N PRO A 41 -4.01 3.88 -25.50
CA PRO A 41 -4.63 5.20 -25.73
C PRO A 41 -5.13 5.38 -27.17
N LYS A 42 -4.41 4.78 -28.12
CA LYS A 42 -4.74 4.78 -29.54
C LYS A 42 -6.02 3.99 -29.85
N GLU A 43 -6.23 2.83 -29.22
CA GLU A 43 -7.46 2.03 -29.38
C GLU A 43 -8.69 2.71 -28.77
N ILE A 44 -8.49 3.56 -27.76
CA ILE A 44 -9.55 4.38 -27.17
C ILE A 44 -9.94 5.51 -28.12
N GLU A 45 -8.97 6.23 -28.66
CA GLU A 45 -9.18 7.25 -29.70
C GLU A 45 -9.89 6.64 -30.93
N GLU A 46 -9.42 5.49 -31.40
CA GLU A 46 -10.03 4.75 -32.52
C GLU A 46 -11.45 4.26 -32.19
N SER A 47 -11.73 3.87 -30.94
CA SER A 47 -13.09 3.50 -30.50
C SER A 47 -14.03 4.70 -30.47
N TYR A 48 -13.57 5.86 -29.99
CA TYR A 48 -14.35 7.09 -30.02
C TYR A 48 -14.60 7.56 -31.46
N GLU A 49 -13.59 7.50 -32.34
CA GLU A 49 -13.71 7.82 -33.77
C GLU A 49 -14.68 6.89 -34.51
N SER A 50 -14.64 5.58 -34.22
CA SER A 50 -15.53 4.58 -34.83
C SER A 50 -16.99 4.84 -34.47
N ILE A 51 -17.29 5.11 -33.18
CA ILE A 51 -18.64 5.42 -32.70
C ILE A 51 -19.18 6.70 -33.35
N ILE A 52 -18.30 7.66 -33.63
CA ILE A 52 -18.64 8.93 -34.26
C ILE A 52 -18.90 8.77 -35.78
N LYS A 53 -18.13 7.90 -36.47
CA LYS A 53 -18.29 7.62 -37.91
C LYS A 53 -19.50 6.74 -38.24
N GLU A 54 -19.80 5.71 -37.45
CA GLU A 54 -20.85 4.71 -37.76
C GLU A 54 -22.28 5.26 -37.64
N LYS A 55 -22.49 6.34 -36.88
CA LYS A 55 -23.83 6.82 -36.47
C LYS A 55 -24.34 8.06 -37.21
N HIS A 56 -23.61 8.53 -38.24
CA HIS A 56 -23.96 9.72 -39.03
C HIS A 56 -24.44 10.92 -38.19
N LEU A 57 -23.77 11.17 -37.05
CA LEU A 57 -23.90 12.42 -36.31
C LEU A 57 -23.34 13.51 -37.24
N GLY A 58 -24.26 14.18 -37.94
CA GLY A 58 -24.00 14.84 -39.23
C GLY A 58 -22.86 15.85 -39.23
N ASN A 59 -22.29 16.07 -40.43
CA ASN A 59 -21.24 17.04 -40.77
C ASN A 59 -21.43 18.41 -40.11
N SER A 60 -21.03 18.57 -38.85
CA SER A 60 -20.93 19.86 -38.17
C SER A 60 -19.48 20.07 -37.74
N ASP A 61 -18.97 21.29 -37.96
CA ASP A 61 -17.62 21.72 -37.59
C ASP A 61 -17.30 21.44 -36.11
N GLU A 62 -18.32 21.42 -35.26
CA GLU A 62 -18.26 21.19 -33.82
C GLU A 62 -17.81 19.77 -33.45
N MET A 63 -18.15 18.77 -34.27
CA MET A 63 -17.78 17.37 -34.03
C MET A 63 -16.34 17.08 -34.49
N ALA A 64 -15.91 17.72 -35.58
CA ALA A 64 -14.51 17.75 -35.99
C ALA A 64 -13.62 18.42 -34.93
N VAL A 65 -14.14 19.48 -34.31
CA VAL A 65 -13.48 20.21 -33.22
C VAL A 65 -13.39 19.38 -31.93
N ALA A 66 -14.43 18.64 -31.55
CA ALA A 66 -14.38 17.70 -30.42
C ALA A 66 -13.41 16.53 -30.66
N LEU A 67 -13.38 15.96 -31.87
CA LEU A 67 -12.41 14.93 -32.25
C LEU A 67 -10.96 15.46 -32.24
N LYS A 68 -10.75 16.68 -32.73
CA LYS A 68 -9.46 17.37 -32.65
C LYS A 68 -9.02 17.56 -31.20
N TYR A 69 -9.94 17.96 -30.32
CA TYR A 69 -9.64 18.12 -28.89
C TYR A 69 -9.19 16.80 -28.23
N ILE A 70 -9.86 15.69 -28.53
CA ILE A 70 -9.48 14.36 -28.00
C ILE A 70 -8.06 14.01 -28.43
N LYS A 71 -7.73 14.18 -29.72
CA LYS A 71 -6.39 13.88 -30.28
C LYS A 71 -5.29 14.76 -29.71
N GLU A 72 -5.60 16.01 -29.42
CA GLU A 72 -4.64 17.01 -28.92
C GLU A 72 -4.64 17.08 -27.39
N PHE A 73 -5.43 16.27 -26.68
CA PHE A 73 -5.64 16.39 -25.24
C PHE A 73 -4.34 16.23 -24.45
N ASN A 74 -3.93 17.33 -23.81
CA ASN A 74 -2.82 17.38 -22.89
C ASN A 74 -3.31 17.86 -21.52
N GLU A 75 -3.10 17.04 -20.49
CA GLU A 75 -3.59 17.30 -19.14
C GLU A 75 -2.98 18.58 -18.53
N GLU A 76 -1.69 18.85 -18.78
CA GLU A 76 -1.00 20.05 -18.28
C GLU A 76 -1.55 21.33 -18.93
N LYS A 77 -2.05 21.23 -20.17
CA LYS A 77 -2.62 22.35 -20.92
C LYS A 77 -4.15 22.39 -20.88
N ARG A 78 -4.81 21.51 -20.12
CA ARG A 78 -6.27 21.33 -20.15
C ARG A 78 -7.03 22.64 -19.92
N ALA A 79 -6.60 23.44 -18.95
CA ALA A 79 -7.26 24.69 -18.58
C ALA A 79 -7.18 25.71 -19.72
N ASP A 80 -6.01 25.83 -20.33
CA ASP A 80 -5.78 26.68 -21.51
C ASP A 80 -6.60 26.20 -22.70
N MET A 81 -6.66 24.88 -22.95
CA MET A 81 -7.45 24.33 -24.04
C MET A 81 -8.97 24.52 -23.85
N ILE A 82 -9.49 24.44 -22.62
CA ILE A 82 -10.91 24.71 -22.30
C ILE A 82 -11.22 26.22 -22.39
N LEU A 83 -10.31 27.08 -21.91
CA LEU A 83 -10.51 28.53 -21.95
C LEU A 83 -10.52 29.06 -23.39
N LYS A 84 -9.66 28.51 -24.26
CA LYS A 84 -9.59 28.85 -25.69
C LYS A 84 -10.73 28.24 -26.53
N ALA A 85 -11.50 27.31 -25.98
CA ALA A 85 -12.66 26.76 -26.68
C ALA A 85 -13.74 27.84 -26.87
N PRO A 86 -14.46 27.88 -28.01
CA PRO A 86 -15.62 28.74 -28.18
C PRO A 86 -16.62 28.53 -27.03
N ASP A 87 -17.27 29.61 -26.56
CA ASP A 87 -18.19 29.54 -25.42
C ASP A 87 -19.33 28.52 -25.64
N THR A 88 -19.77 28.33 -26.89
CA THR A 88 -20.79 27.34 -27.27
C THR A 88 -20.32 25.89 -27.13
N LEU A 89 -19.01 25.64 -27.17
CA LEU A 89 -18.38 24.31 -27.12
C LEU A 89 -17.68 24.02 -25.80
N ARG A 90 -17.47 25.03 -24.95
CA ARG A 90 -16.77 24.89 -23.66
C ARG A 90 -17.32 23.75 -22.80
N HIS A 91 -18.65 23.62 -22.75
CA HIS A 91 -19.29 22.52 -22.02
C HIS A 91 -18.91 21.13 -22.54
N ILE A 92 -18.87 20.97 -23.87
CA ILE A 92 -18.50 19.71 -24.53
C ILE A 92 -17.06 19.33 -24.18
N TYR A 93 -16.17 20.32 -24.18
CA TYR A 93 -14.75 20.15 -23.84
C TYR A 93 -14.56 19.75 -22.38
N GLU A 94 -15.25 20.42 -21.46
CA GLU A 94 -15.26 20.06 -20.04
C GLU A 94 -15.76 18.63 -19.82
N ARG A 95 -16.82 18.20 -20.54
CA ARG A 95 -17.34 16.83 -20.43
C ARG A 95 -16.37 15.78 -20.92
N ILE A 96 -15.80 15.98 -22.11
CA ILE A 96 -14.81 15.07 -22.68
C ILE A 96 -13.59 14.98 -21.75
N THR A 97 -13.15 16.12 -21.21
CA THR A 97 -12.05 16.16 -20.24
C THR A 97 -12.34 15.33 -19.00
N ASP A 98 -13.49 15.53 -18.35
CA ASP A 98 -13.87 14.78 -17.15
C ASP A 98 -13.91 13.27 -17.42
N ILE A 99 -14.45 12.85 -18.58
CA ILE A 99 -14.51 11.44 -18.99
C ILE A 99 -13.09 10.87 -19.15
N ILE A 100 -12.23 11.54 -19.91
CA ILE A 100 -10.85 11.10 -20.16
C ILE A 100 -10.06 11.02 -18.85
N LEU A 101 -10.18 12.03 -17.98
CA LEU A 101 -9.45 12.07 -16.71
C LEU A 101 -9.92 10.98 -15.75
N CYS A 102 -11.23 10.75 -15.62
CA CYS A 102 -11.76 9.65 -14.81
C CYS A 102 -11.29 8.28 -15.33
N ASP A 103 -11.27 8.07 -16.64
CA ASP A 103 -10.78 6.84 -17.24
C ASP A 103 -9.28 6.61 -16.99
N ARG A 104 -8.46 7.67 -17.11
CA ARG A 104 -7.02 7.64 -16.80
C ARG A 104 -6.76 7.38 -15.32
N GLU A 105 -7.48 8.06 -14.43
CA GLU A 105 -7.38 7.85 -12.99
C GLU A 105 -7.70 6.39 -12.63
N ALA A 106 -8.81 5.87 -13.14
CA ALA A 106 -9.22 4.50 -12.86
C ALA A 106 -8.22 3.46 -13.34
N LYS A 107 -7.58 3.67 -14.50
CA LYS A 107 -6.52 2.78 -15.00
C LYS A 107 -5.26 2.84 -14.14
N SER A 108 -4.90 4.00 -13.63
CA SER A 108 -3.68 4.19 -12.84
C SER A 108 -3.82 3.86 -11.35
N GLN A 109 -5.05 3.80 -10.83
CA GLN A 109 -5.34 3.64 -9.40
C GLN A 109 -4.68 2.39 -8.76
N MET A 110 -4.56 1.29 -9.50
CA MET A 110 -3.89 0.06 -9.07
C MET A 110 -2.54 -0.19 -9.77
N GLU A 111 -2.04 0.73 -10.59
CA GLU A 111 -0.84 0.49 -11.38
C GLU A 111 0.38 0.21 -10.48
N LYS A 112 0.58 1.00 -9.42
CA LYS A 112 1.65 0.77 -8.44
C LYS A 112 1.57 -0.59 -7.75
N VAL A 113 0.35 -1.10 -7.54
CA VAL A 113 0.13 -2.45 -6.98
C VAL A 113 0.61 -3.49 -7.97
N TYR A 114 0.19 -3.41 -9.24
CA TYR A 114 0.62 -4.36 -10.27
C TYR A 114 2.12 -4.25 -10.59
N GLU A 115 2.70 -3.05 -10.60
CA GLU A 115 4.15 -2.83 -10.68
C GLU A 115 4.87 -3.53 -9.52
N GLY A 116 4.31 -3.44 -8.32
CA GLY A 116 4.83 -4.13 -7.15
C GLY A 116 4.81 -5.65 -7.31
N ASP A 117 3.70 -6.21 -7.77
CA ASP A 117 3.60 -7.65 -8.04
C ASP A 117 4.64 -8.09 -9.10
N ARG A 118 4.77 -7.34 -10.19
CA ARG A 118 5.80 -7.58 -11.22
C ARG A 118 7.21 -7.47 -10.65
N TYR A 119 7.47 -6.49 -9.78
CA TYR A 119 8.76 -6.34 -9.10
C TYR A 119 9.08 -7.56 -8.25
N PHE A 120 8.10 -8.09 -7.52
CA PHE A 120 8.25 -9.31 -6.74
C PHE A 120 8.60 -10.51 -7.64
N PHE A 121 7.82 -10.75 -8.70
CA PHE A 121 8.06 -11.89 -9.61
C PHE A 121 9.42 -11.83 -10.32
N ARG A 122 9.95 -10.65 -10.62
CA ARG A 122 11.30 -10.51 -11.22
C ARG A 122 12.44 -10.80 -10.25
N ARG A 123 12.20 -10.71 -8.94
CA ARG A 123 13.26 -10.79 -7.91
C ARG A 123 13.27 -12.10 -7.17
N ILE A 124 12.11 -12.72 -7.00
CA ILE A 124 11.99 -13.98 -6.29
C ILE A 124 12.39 -15.13 -7.22
N LYS A 125 13.14 -16.09 -6.68
CA LYS A 125 13.45 -17.33 -7.38
C LYS A 125 12.17 -18.12 -7.58
N ASP A 126 11.92 -18.53 -8.82
CA ASP A 126 10.83 -19.44 -9.14
C ASP A 126 11.09 -20.80 -8.49
N PRO A 127 10.20 -21.30 -7.62
CA PRO A 127 10.33 -22.63 -7.04
C PRO A 127 10.03 -23.77 -8.04
N GLY A 128 9.62 -23.45 -9.27
CA GLY A 128 9.11 -24.40 -10.25
C GLY A 128 7.71 -24.91 -9.88
N GLY A 129 7.29 -26.00 -10.50
CA GLY A 129 6.00 -26.66 -10.23
C GLY A 129 4.77 -25.83 -10.62
N GLU A 130 3.61 -26.48 -10.54
CA GLU A 130 2.33 -25.93 -10.97
C GLU A 130 1.25 -26.17 -9.91
N LEU A 131 0.28 -25.27 -9.83
CA LEU A 131 -0.95 -25.53 -9.07
C LEU A 131 -1.81 -26.57 -9.81
N THR A 132 -2.46 -27.46 -9.07
CA THR A 132 -3.46 -28.38 -9.63
C THR A 132 -4.68 -27.61 -10.15
N LEU A 133 -5.50 -28.24 -11.00
CA LEU A 133 -6.74 -27.63 -11.50
C LEU A 133 -7.68 -27.21 -10.36
N GLU A 134 -7.81 -28.06 -9.33
CA GLU A 134 -8.63 -27.77 -8.15
C GLU A 134 -8.06 -26.60 -7.35
N GLN A 135 -6.75 -26.53 -7.17
CA GLN A 135 -6.10 -25.39 -6.52
C GLN A 135 -6.32 -24.09 -7.30
N LYS A 136 -6.16 -24.11 -8.63
CA LYS A 136 -6.42 -22.95 -9.51
C LYS A 136 -7.88 -22.49 -9.38
N LYS A 137 -8.83 -23.42 -9.29
CA LYS A 137 -10.25 -23.13 -9.06
C LYS A 137 -10.46 -22.45 -7.71
N GLN A 138 -9.87 -22.96 -6.62
CA GLN A 138 -9.98 -22.36 -5.29
C GLN A 138 -9.37 -20.95 -5.21
N VAL A 139 -8.25 -20.70 -5.90
CA VAL A 139 -7.68 -19.35 -6.04
C VAL A 139 -8.67 -18.42 -6.75
N ASN A 140 -9.23 -18.86 -7.88
CA ASN A 140 -10.20 -18.07 -8.62
C ASN A 140 -11.46 -17.77 -7.79
N GLU A 141 -12.01 -18.77 -7.10
CA GLU A 141 -13.19 -18.59 -6.24
C GLU A 141 -12.95 -17.58 -5.11
N PHE A 142 -11.77 -17.59 -4.50
CA PHE A 142 -11.42 -16.63 -3.46
C PHE A 142 -11.27 -15.21 -4.01
N TRP A 143 -10.54 -15.04 -5.11
CA TRP A 143 -10.15 -13.71 -5.60
C TRP A 143 -11.16 -13.06 -6.56
N LYS A 144 -12.04 -13.83 -7.20
CA LYS A 144 -13.02 -13.31 -8.18
C LYS A 144 -13.89 -12.18 -7.62
N ARG A 145 -14.25 -12.24 -6.34
CA ARG A 145 -15.05 -11.18 -5.68
C ARG A 145 -14.35 -9.83 -5.69
N TYR A 146 -13.02 -9.81 -5.71
CA TYR A 146 -12.21 -8.59 -5.65
C TYR A 146 -11.82 -8.07 -7.04
N GLU A 147 -12.22 -8.73 -8.13
CA GLU A 147 -11.82 -8.38 -9.50
C GLU A 147 -12.23 -6.95 -9.90
N PHE A 148 -13.33 -6.43 -9.32
CA PHE A 148 -13.72 -5.03 -9.49
C PHE A 148 -12.64 -4.05 -9.01
N CYS A 149 -11.89 -4.40 -7.96
CA CYS A 149 -10.86 -3.54 -7.36
C CYS A 149 -9.45 -3.92 -7.82
N TYR A 150 -9.17 -5.22 -7.88
CA TYR A 150 -7.85 -5.80 -8.09
C TYR A 150 -7.96 -7.15 -8.79
N LYS A 151 -7.29 -7.29 -9.94
CA LYS A 151 -7.22 -8.54 -10.68
C LYS A 151 -6.02 -9.37 -10.19
N ASN A 152 -6.30 -10.40 -9.39
CA ASN A 152 -5.26 -11.27 -8.84
C ASN A 152 -4.50 -12.01 -9.94
N ASN A 153 -3.17 -12.12 -9.78
CA ASN A 153 -2.33 -13.02 -10.55
C ASN A 153 -2.09 -14.31 -9.74
N PRO A 154 -2.59 -15.48 -10.17
CA PRO A 154 -2.43 -16.77 -9.50
C PRO A 154 -0.98 -17.19 -9.24
N GLU A 155 0.00 -16.61 -9.95
CA GLU A 155 1.42 -16.88 -9.74
C GLU A 155 1.87 -16.60 -8.29
N THR A 156 1.24 -15.64 -7.62
CA THR A 156 1.47 -15.41 -6.18
C THR A 156 1.19 -16.68 -5.38
N GLN A 157 -0.01 -17.25 -5.55
CA GLN A 157 -0.42 -18.43 -4.81
C GLN A 157 0.39 -19.66 -5.25
N ARG A 158 0.78 -19.77 -6.54
CA ARG A 158 1.69 -20.82 -7.01
C ARG A 158 3.02 -20.76 -6.29
N ILE A 159 3.72 -19.63 -6.36
CA ILE A 159 5.06 -19.45 -5.79
C ILE A 159 5.06 -19.80 -4.30
N PHE A 160 4.15 -19.22 -3.51
CA PHE A 160 4.13 -19.50 -2.07
C PHE A 160 3.73 -20.95 -1.75
N SER A 161 2.79 -21.53 -2.50
CA SER A 161 2.36 -22.92 -2.27
C SER A 161 3.48 -23.92 -2.57
N ILE A 162 4.18 -23.77 -3.69
CA ILE A 162 5.28 -24.67 -4.06
C ILE A 162 6.48 -24.45 -3.14
N ALA A 163 6.84 -23.20 -2.84
CA ALA A 163 7.98 -22.90 -1.98
C ALA A 163 7.81 -23.48 -0.56
N SER A 164 6.62 -23.32 0.02
CA SER A 164 6.31 -23.75 1.39
C SER A 164 5.91 -25.22 1.50
N GLY A 165 5.41 -25.82 0.41
CA GLY A 165 4.73 -27.11 0.42
C GLY A 165 3.31 -27.06 1.00
N ARG A 166 2.77 -25.87 1.29
CA ARG A 166 1.43 -25.64 1.83
C ARG A 166 0.62 -24.78 0.88
N PHE A 167 -0.42 -25.37 0.29
CA PHE A 167 -1.37 -24.63 -0.52
C PHE A 167 -2.28 -23.75 0.34
N ASP A 168 -2.46 -22.50 -0.08
CA ASP A 168 -3.51 -21.63 0.42
C ASP A 168 -3.98 -20.63 -0.66
N PRO A 169 -5.29 -20.56 -0.96
CA PRO A 169 -5.79 -19.66 -1.99
C PRO A 169 -5.73 -18.18 -1.57
N SER A 170 -5.60 -17.89 -0.27
CA SER A 170 -5.65 -16.54 0.31
C SER A 170 -4.28 -15.90 0.52
N TYR A 171 -3.19 -16.53 0.06
CA TYR A 171 -1.89 -15.85 0.05
C TYR A 171 -2.01 -14.52 -0.69
N VAL A 172 -1.47 -13.45 -0.10
CA VAL A 172 -1.69 -12.09 -0.55
C VAL A 172 -0.51 -11.63 -1.42
N PRO A 173 -0.78 -11.06 -2.60
CA PRO A 173 0.24 -10.50 -3.47
C PRO A 173 1.05 -9.39 -2.80
N TRP A 174 2.35 -9.34 -3.12
CA TRP A 174 3.28 -8.40 -2.48
C TRP A 174 2.89 -6.95 -2.74
N GLY A 175 2.55 -6.61 -3.99
CA GLY A 175 2.14 -5.28 -4.39
C GLY A 175 0.85 -4.85 -3.72
N LEU A 176 -0.13 -5.75 -3.62
CA LEU A 176 -1.41 -5.45 -2.95
C LEU A 176 -1.17 -5.13 -1.47
N PHE A 177 -0.39 -5.98 -0.78
CA PHE A 177 -0.01 -5.74 0.61
C PHE A 177 0.76 -4.43 0.78
N ARG A 178 1.80 -4.21 -0.04
CA ARG A 178 2.76 -3.10 0.14
C ARG A 178 2.22 -1.74 -0.28
N TYR A 179 1.47 -1.65 -1.38
CA TYR A 179 1.05 -0.38 -1.96
C TYR A 179 -0.41 -0.03 -1.71
N TYR A 180 -1.27 -1.02 -1.42
CA TYR A 180 -2.67 -0.75 -1.13
C TYR A 180 -2.99 -0.90 0.36
N CYS A 181 -2.72 -2.06 0.94
CA CYS A 181 -3.19 -2.35 2.29
C CYS A 181 -2.42 -1.56 3.39
N ILE A 182 -1.21 -1.07 3.07
CA ILE A 182 -0.38 -0.28 3.99
C ILE A 182 -1.07 0.95 4.58
N LYS A 183 -2.02 1.56 3.84
CA LYS A 183 -2.80 2.71 4.30
C LYS A 183 -3.72 2.41 5.48
N TYR A 184 -3.99 1.13 5.76
CA TYR A 184 -4.89 0.72 6.84
C TYR A 184 -4.19 0.29 8.13
N TRP A 185 -2.87 0.04 8.09
CA TRP A 185 -2.13 -0.41 9.27
C TRP A 185 -1.00 0.50 9.73
N ASN A 186 -0.56 1.45 8.90
CA ASN A 186 0.37 2.50 9.33
C ASN A 186 -0.40 3.77 9.71
N ASN A 187 0.00 4.38 10.81
CA ASN A 187 -0.48 5.67 11.28
C ASN A 187 0.74 6.60 11.44
N ALA A 188 0.54 7.92 11.39
CA ALA A 188 1.60 8.92 11.55
C ALA A 188 2.47 8.71 12.80
N ILE A 189 1.94 8.07 13.85
CA ILE A 189 2.71 7.71 15.05
C ILE A 189 3.92 6.81 14.75
N ILE A 190 3.91 6.04 13.66
CA ILE A 190 4.96 5.07 13.35
C ILE A 190 6.34 5.73 13.19
N ASP A 191 6.40 6.93 12.61
CA ASP A 191 7.66 7.61 12.38
C ASP A 191 8.30 8.07 13.70
N TYR A 192 7.49 8.44 14.69
CA TYR A 192 7.96 8.75 16.04
C TYR A 192 8.47 7.50 16.78
N VAL A 193 7.67 6.43 16.82
CA VAL A 193 8.02 5.23 17.62
C VAL A 193 9.12 4.37 16.98
N ARG A 194 9.36 4.50 15.67
CA ARG A 194 10.46 3.82 14.96
C ARG A 194 11.79 4.57 15.09
N ASP A 195 11.78 5.88 15.39
CA ASP A 195 13.02 6.62 15.59
C ASP A 195 13.77 6.04 16.79
N LYS A 196 14.97 5.50 16.52
CA LYS A 196 15.82 4.85 17.52
C LYS A 196 16.20 5.81 18.66
N ASN A 197 16.20 7.12 18.41
CA ASN A 197 16.44 8.11 19.45
C ASN A 197 15.33 8.15 20.49
N TYR A 198 14.08 7.91 20.09
CA TYR A 198 12.90 8.04 20.96
C TYR A 198 12.29 6.70 21.38
N THR A 199 12.78 5.57 20.85
CA THR A 199 12.24 4.23 21.14
C THR A 199 12.21 3.93 22.65
N LYS A 200 13.23 4.36 23.40
CA LYS A 200 13.27 4.20 24.87
C LYS A 200 12.20 5.01 25.60
N LEU A 201 11.84 6.19 25.09
CA LEU A 201 10.73 6.98 25.62
C LEU A 201 9.38 6.37 25.25
N ALA A 202 9.25 5.82 24.04
CA ALA A 202 8.02 5.17 23.60
C ALA A 202 7.74 3.85 24.32
N PHE A 203 8.79 3.08 24.65
CA PHE A 203 8.69 1.75 25.25
C PHE A 203 9.58 1.59 26.50
N PRO A 204 9.32 2.32 27.59
CA PRO A 204 10.19 2.30 28.77
C PRO A 204 10.18 0.96 29.53
N ASN A 205 9.15 0.14 29.32
CA ASN A 205 8.89 -1.09 30.08
C ASN A 205 9.49 -2.36 29.43
N ILE A 206 10.48 -2.23 28.56
CA ILE A 206 11.23 -3.33 27.96
C ILE A 206 12.72 -2.99 27.89
N LYS A 207 13.58 -4.00 28.07
CA LYS A 207 15.02 -3.85 27.88
C LYS A 207 15.30 -3.43 26.44
N GLN A 208 16.24 -2.52 26.27
CA GLN A 208 16.71 -1.98 25.01
C GLN A 208 18.24 -1.86 25.10
N PRO A 209 18.96 -1.75 23.97
CA PRO A 209 20.38 -1.41 24.00
C PRO A 209 20.61 -0.16 24.84
N ASN A 210 21.64 -0.19 25.70
CA ASN A 210 22.03 0.99 26.46
C ASN A 210 22.56 2.04 25.50
N VAL A 211 22.11 3.28 25.70
CA VAL A 211 22.49 4.37 24.82
C VAL A 211 23.70 5.06 25.41
N ILE A 212 24.64 5.42 24.55
CA ILE A 212 25.88 6.10 24.94
C ILE A 212 25.72 7.59 24.65
N ILE A 213 25.46 7.92 23.38
CA ILE A 213 25.15 9.29 22.94
C ILE A 213 24.13 9.26 21.80
N ARG A 214 23.48 10.41 21.57
CA ARG A 214 22.56 10.65 20.45
C ARG A 214 22.95 11.94 19.74
N ARG A 215 22.64 12.02 18.45
CA ARG A 215 22.62 13.28 17.71
C ARG A 215 21.27 13.48 17.05
N ILE A 216 20.62 14.58 17.39
CA ILE A 216 19.30 14.96 16.90
C ILE A 216 19.37 16.40 16.43
N SER A 217 19.05 16.65 15.16
CA SER A 217 19.04 18.00 14.55
C SER A 217 20.33 18.78 14.84
N ASN A 218 21.48 18.14 14.62
CA ASN A 218 22.82 18.69 14.87
C ASN A 218 23.19 18.96 16.34
N ARG A 219 22.35 18.62 17.31
CA ARG A 219 22.67 18.68 18.74
C ARG A 219 23.04 17.31 19.26
N TYR A 220 24.06 17.26 20.12
CA TYR A 220 24.49 16.03 20.77
C TYR A 220 23.92 15.94 22.18
N TYR A 221 23.57 14.73 22.57
CA TYR A 221 23.03 14.40 23.87
C TYR A 221 23.75 13.18 24.43
N ASN A 222 23.97 13.15 25.75
CA ASN A 222 24.36 11.92 26.44
C ASN A 222 23.15 10.99 26.65
N ALA A 223 23.35 9.87 27.35
CA ALA A 223 22.31 8.89 27.63
C ALA A 223 21.13 9.46 28.45
N GLU A 224 21.41 10.45 29.32
CA GLU A 224 20.47 11.12 30.23
C GLU A 224 19.78 12.36 29.61
N TRP A 225 19.92 12.59 28.30
CA TRP A 225 19.39 13.76 27.59
C TRP A 225 20.04 15.12 27.94
N ALA A 226 21.19 15.13 28.62
CA ALA A 226 21.96 16.35 28.79
C ALA A 226 22.60 16.77 27.45
N ILE A 227 22.48 18.05 27.09
CA ILE A 227 23.11 18.60 25.89
C ILE A 227 24.62 18.63 26.11
N ILE A 228 25.35 18.07 25.15
CA ILE A 228 26.82 18.01 25.15
C ILE A 228 27.36 18.53 23.82
N SER A 229 28.62 18.92 23.80
CA SER A 229 29.35 19.23 22.58
C SER A 229 29.70 17.95 21.80
N LYS A 230 29.97 18.10 20.50
CA LYS A 230 30.48 17.02 19.65
C LYS A 230 31.79 16.40 20.20
N LYS A 231 32.66 17.23 20.77
CA LYS A 231 33.94 16.79 21.37
C LYS A 231 33.70 15.92 22.61
N GLU A 232 32.77 16.33 23.47
CA GLU A 232 32.36 15.52 24.62
C GLU A 232 31.72 14.21 24.19
N ALA A 233 30.87 14.20 23.15
CA ALA A 233 30.30 12.97 22.62
C ALA A 233 31.38 11.97 22.13
N CYS A 234 32.40 12.47 21.42
CA CYS A 234 33.56 11.66 21.01
C CYS A 234 34.33 11.11 22.23
N ASN A 235 34.59 11.95 23.24
CA ASN A 235 35.26 11.51 24.46
C ASN A 235 34.46 10.43 25.19
N ILE A 236 33.14 10.58 25.32
CA ILE A 236 32.28 9.56 25.96
C ILE A 236 32.39 8.22 25.22
N CYS A 237 32.32 8.20 23.89
CA CYS A 237 32.51 6.98 23.11
C CYS A 237 33.90 6.37 23.30
N PHE A 238 34.96 7.19 23.29
CA PHE A 238 36.34 6.75 23.47
C PHE A 238 36.57 6.16 24.87
N ASP A 239 36.15 6.86 25.92
CA ASP A 239 36.30 6.43 27.30
C ASP A 239 35.53 5.13 27.54
N LYS A 240 34.33 5.00 26.96
CA LYS A 240 33.54 3.76 27.00
C LYS A 240 34.26 2.57 26.36
N LEU A 241 34.94 2.77 25.22
CA LEU A 241 35.73 1.71 24.54
C LEU A 241 37.00 1.30 25.30
N ASN A 242 37.51 2.16 26.18
CA ASN A 242 38.69 1.84 27.01
C ASN A 242 38.36 1.00 28.25
N LEU A 243 37.07 0.89 28.61
CA LEU A 243 36.64 -0.04 29.65
C LEU A 243 36.93 -1.50 29.22
N SER A 244 37.21 -2.35 30.21
CA SER A 244 37.66 -3.73 29.96
C SER A 244 36.61 -4.59 29.26
N GLU A 245 35.36 -4.37 29.61
CA GLU A 245 34.18 -5.13 29.21
C GLU A 245 33.62 -4.71 27.83
N PHE A 246 34.09 -3.59 27.26
CA PHE A 246 33.65 -3.10 25.96
C PHE A 246 34.66 -3.42 24.86
N GLN A 247 34.17 -3.99 23.75
CA GLN A 247 34.96 -4.26 22.55
C GLN A 247 34.51 -3.41 21.36
N LYS A 248 33.23 -3.05 21.32
CA LYS A 248 32.64 -2.28 20.22
C LYS A 248 31.39 -1.51 20.66
N ILE A 249 31.15 -0.40 19.96
CA ILE A 249 29.94 0.42 20.01
C ILE A 249 29.31 0.38 18.61
N ILE A 250 27.99 0.30 18.55
CA ILE A 250 27.26 0.41 17.28
C ILE A 250 26.75 1.83 17.08
N VAL A 251 26.99 2.40 15.90
CA VAL A 251 26.44 3.69 15.46
C VAL A 251 25.36 3.38 14.43
N LYS A 252 24.14 3.88 14.68
CA LYS A 252 22.97 3.60 13.83
C LYS A 252 22.32 4.91 13.39
N PRO A 253 21.91 5.04 12.12
CA PRO A 253 21.04 6.14 11.73
C PRO A 253 19.68 6.04 12.43
N TRP A 254 19.05 7.19 12.68
CA TRP A 254 17.77 7.28 13.38
C TRP A 254 16.66 6.45 12.68
N GLU A 255 16.64 6.55 11.35
CA GLU A 255 15.76 5.80 10.44
C GLU A 255 16.56 4.85 9.56
N GLY A 256 15.83 4.07 8.78
CA GLY A 256 16.39 3.07 7.87
C GLY A 256 16.14 1.65 8.37
N GLY A 257 16.41 0.70 7.49
CA GLY A 257 16.26 -0.73 7.73
C GLY A 257 17.28 -1.53 6.94
N GLY A 258 17.38 -2.83 7.21
CA GLY A 258 18.29 -3.71 6.49
C GLY A 258 19.78 -3.50 6.79
N GLY A 259 20.11 -2.79 7.87
CA GLY A 259 21.49 -2.53 8.30
C GLY A 259 22.23 -1.44 7.51
N ALA A 260 21.56 -0.73 6.60
CA ALA A 260 22.17 0.33 5.81
C ALA A 260 22.65 1.48 6.69
N GLY A 261 23.88 1.95 6.47
CA GLY A 261 24.45 3.10 7.17
C GLY A 261 24.87 2.82 8.62
N ILE A 262 24.94 1.56 9.05
CA ILE A 262 25.49 1.20 10.37
C ILE A 262 27.02 1.27 10.32
N SER A 263 27.62 1.80 11.38
CA SER A 263 29.07 1.77 11.61
C SER A 263 29.39 1.17 12.98
N PHE A 264 30.61 0.71 13.16
CA PHE A 264 31.10 0.21 14.44
C PHE A 264 32.33 1.01 14.87
N LEU A 265 32.32 1.48 16.11
CA LEU A 265 33.53 1.94 16.80
C LEU A 265 34.08 0.75 17.59
N ARG A 266 35.39 0.58 17.63
CA ARG A 266 36.06 -0.58 18.23
C ARG A 266 37.10 -0.16 19.25
N LYS A 267 37.37 -1.07 20.18
CA LYS A 267 38.47 -0.91 21.14
C LYS A 267 39.78 -0.72 20.39
N GLY A 268 40.52 0.32 20.77
CA GLY A 268 41.75 0.73 20.10
C GLY A 268 41.57 1.83 19.04
N ASP A 269 40.33 2.19 18.67
CA ASP A 269 40.10 3.34 17.78
C ASP A 269 40.56 4.65 18.43
N SER A 270 41.23 5.50 17.65
CA SER A 270 41.64 6.83 18.11
C SER A 270 40.45 7.80 18.19
N LYS A 271 40.59 8.87 18.96
CA LYS A 271 39.56 9.93 19.03
C LYS A 271 39.29 10.57 17.67
N GLU A 272 40.31 10.69 16.83
CA GLU A 272 40.22 11.21 15.47
C GLU A 272 39.38 10.29 14.58
N HIS A 273 39.59 8.97 14.69
CA HIS A 273 38.78 7.99 13.94
C HIS A 273 37.32 7.99 14.39
N ILE A 274 37.08 8.00 15.72
CA ILE A 274 35.73 8.10 16.29
C ILE A 274 35.05 9.37 15.78
N MET A 275 35.73 10.52 15.86
CA MET A 275 35.20 11.79 15.37
C MET A 275 34.82 11.72 13.89
N ALA A 276 35.70 11.16 13.05
CA ALA A 276 35.45 11.01 11.61
C ALA A 276 34.20 10.16 11.34
N ILE A 277 33.97 9.08 12.10
CA ILE A 277 32.74 8.29 11.99
C ILE A 277 31.52 9.12 12.39
N LEU A 278 31.54 9.82 13.52
CA LEU A 278 30.41 10.65 13.95
C LEU A 278 30.07 11.76 12.94
N GLU A 279 31.09 12.34 12.29
CA GLU A 279 30.95 13.37 11.26
C GLU A 279 30.46 12.85 9.92
N SER A 280 30.69 11.56 9.61
CA SER A 280 30.24 10.94 8.36
C SER A 280 28.71 10.82 8.24
N TYR A 281 27.99 10.90 9.36
CA TYR A 281 26.53 10.84 9.37
C TYR A 281 25.93 12.20 9.00
N ASN A 282 25.25 12.26 7.86
CA ASN A 282 24.47 13.44 7.44
C ASN A 282 23.02 13.45 7.97
N VAL A 283 22.69 12.51 8.85
CA VAL A 283 21.36 12.31 9.46
C VAL A 283 21.48 12.22 10.98
N ASN A 284 20.35 12.25 11.68
CA ASN A 284 20.30 11.90 13.10
C ASN A 284 20.83 10.48 13.31
N PHE A 285 21.49 10.23 14.43
CA PHE A 285 22.03 8.91 14.75
C PHE A 285 22.07 8.68 16.25
N ILE A 286 22.25 7.42 16.61
CA ILE A 286 22.40 6.95 17.98
C ILE A 286 23.62 6.03 18.09
N CYS A 287 24.36 6.17 19.18
CA CYS A 287 25.42 5.24 19.57
C CYS A 287 24.91 4.38 20.72
N GLU A 288 24.98 3.07 20.58
CA GLU A 288 24.49 2.12 21.58
C GLU A 288 25.56 1.08 21.93
N GLU A 289 25.44 0.52 23.13
CA GLU A 289 26.16 -0.67 23.52
C GLU A 289 25.73 -1.88 22.67
N ILE A 290 26.64 -2.83 22.47
CA ILE A 290 26.31 -4.09 21.81
C ILE A 290 25.57 -4.99 22.78
N VAL A 291 24.39 -5.44 22.36
CA VAL A 291 23.67 -6.50 23.06
C VAL A 291 24.41 -7.83 22.85
N ILE A 292 24.59 -8.58 23.92
CA ILE A 292 25.15 -9.94 23.87
C ILE A 292 23.97 -10.90 23.88
N ALA A 293 23.80 -11.66 22.81
CA ALA A 293 22.71 -12.62 22.68
C ALA A 293 22.95 -13.88 23.52
N HIS A 294 21.87 -14.54 23.93
CA HIS A 294 21.90 -15.88 24.48
C HIS A 294 22.61 -16.85 23.52
N TYR A 295 23.32 -17.84 24.06
CA TYR A 295 24.18 -18.73 23.27
C TYR A 295 23.41 -19.42 22.13
N SER A 296 22.14 -19.82 22.35
CA SER A 296 21.31 -20.47 21.32
C SER A 296 21.05 -19.59 20.09
N TYR A 297 21.14 -18.26 20.24
CA TYR A 297 20.96 -17.29 19.16
C TYR A 297 22.29 -16.93 18.52
N ALA A 298 23.40 -16.92 19.27
CA ALA A 298 24.73 -16.69 18.74
C ALA A 298 25.26 -17.88 17.93
N GLU A 299 24.92 -19.12 18.31
CA GLU A 299 25.43 -20.36 17.72
C GLU A 299 25.32 -20.45 16.18
N PRO A 300 24.19 -20.07 15.54
CA PRO A 300 24.09 -20.10 14.08
C PRO A 300 25.09 -19.19 13.35
N HIS A 301 25.38 -18.03 13.92
CA HIS A 301 26.31 -17.05 13.36
C HIS A 301 26.79 -16.06 14.45
N PRO A 302 27.94 -16.32 15.09
CA PRO A 302 28.38 -15.55 16.27
C PRO A 302 28.78 -14.09 16.01
N LEU A 303 29.03 -13.71 14.75
CA LEU A 303 29.45 -12.34 14.42
C LEU A 303 28.28 -11.33 14.42
N SER A 304 27.03 -11.81 14.30
CA SER A 304 25.84 -10.96 14.37
C SER A 304 24.96 -11.28 15.58
N LEU A 305 24.13 -10.30 15.98
CA LEU A 305 23.27 -10.44 17.16
C LEU A 305 22.23 -11.58 17.02
N ASN A 306 21.75 -11.84 15.80
CA ASN A 306 20.70 -12.80 15.45
C ASN A 306 19.40 -12.60 16.25
N THR A 307 18.39 -12.05 15.59
CA THR A 307 17.17 -11.58 16.25
C THR A 307 15.94 -12.38 15.86
N LEU A 308 14.91 -12.30 16.69
CA LEU A 308 13.55 -12.70 16.35
C LEU A 308 12.83 -11.51 15.74
N ARG A 309 12.24 -11.72 14.57
CA ARG A 309 11.18 -10.87 14.04
C ARG A 309 9.83 -11.46 14.47
N VAL A 310 9.26 -10.91 15.53
CA VAL A 310 7.92 -11.26 16.02
C VAL A 310 6.90 -10.37 15.34
N ILE A 311 5.99 -10.96 14.58
CA ILE A 311 4.99 -10.22 13.82
C ILE A 311 3.66 -10.28 14.55
N THR A 312 3.11 -9.12 14.90
CA THR A 312 1.83 -9.00 15.60
C THR A 312 0.81 -8.19 14.79
N PHE A 313 -0.46 -8.56 14.94
CA PHE A 313 -1.58 -7.94 14.24
C PHE A 313 -2.71 -7.56 15.19
N SER A 314 -3.11 -6.29 15.20
CA SER A 314 -4.22 -5.76 15.98
C SER A 314 -5.50 -5.85 15.16
N TYR A 315 -6.45 -6.66 15.63
CA TYR A 315 -7.71 -6.93 14.96
C TYR A 315 -8.83 -7.12 15.99
N LYS A 316 -9.95 -6.41 15.80
CA LYS A 316 -11.13 -6.47 16.69
C LYS A 316 -10.77 -6.40 18.19
N MET A 317 -9.95 -5.42 18.56
CA MET A 317 -9.48 -5.15 19.95
C MET A 317 -8.47 -6.16 20.52
N ASP A 318 -8.11 -7.21 19.79
CA ASP A 318 -7.12 -8.20 20.22
C ASP A 318 -5.78 -8.06 19.48
N ILE A 319 -4.71 -8.51 20.13
CA ILE A 319 -3.37 -8.63 19.54
C ILE A 319 -3.05 -10.08 19.20
N TYR A 320 -3.04 -10.39 17.92
CA TYR A 320 -2.72 -11.70 17.38
C TYR A 320 -1.23 -11.83 17.07
N LEU A 321 -0.67 -13.02 17.29
CA LEU A 321 0.63 -13.39 16.74
C LEU A 321 0.41 -13.88 15.30
N VAL A 322 1.07 -13.24 14.35
CA VAL A 322 1.05 -13.62 12.93
C VAL A 322 2.12 -14.67 12.64
N GLY A 323 3.31 -14.49 13.21
CA GLY A 323 4.41 -15.44 13.06
C GLY A 323 5.68 -14.95 13.73
N VAL A 324 6.64 -15.85 13.92
CA VAL A 324 7.96 -15.54 14.45
C VAL A 324 9.00 -16.00 13.44
N LEU A 325 9.81 -15.07 12.95
CA LEU A 325 10.88 -15.36 12.01
C LEU A 325 12.22 -15.17 12.73
N PHE A 326 13.06 -16.19 12.79
CA PHE A 326 14.46 -16.05 13.19
C PHE A 326 15.26 -15.43 12.06
N ARG A 327 16.18 -14.54 12.41
CA ARG A 327 17.09 -13.84 11.50
C ARG A 327 18.53 -14.14 11.90
N THR A 328 19.37 -14.41 10.92
CA THR A 328 20.81 -14.68 11.13
C THR A 328 21.66 -14.07 10.05
N GLY A 329 22.85 -13.58 10.43
CA GLY A 329 23.87 -13.10 9.48
C GLY A 329 24.53 -14.26 8.74
N VAL A 330 25.34 -13.96 7.72
CA VAL A 330 26.09 -14.98 6.97
C VAL A 330 27.51 -14.50 6.70
N GLY A 331 28.49 -15.38 6.86
CA GLY A 331 29.88 -15.15 6.53
C GLY A 331 30.52 -14.09 7.42
N LYS A 332 30.80 -12.90 6.87
CA LYS A 332 31.50 -11.81 7.59
C LYS A 332 30.57 -10.67 8.03
N THR A 333 29.27 -10.80 7.83
CA THR A 333 28.32 -9.70 8.10
C THR A 333 28.05 -9.57 9.60
N GLU A 334 28.30 -8.42 10.21
CA GLU A 334 27.99 -8.20 11.64
C GLU A 334 26.51 -7.90 11.93
N VAL A 335 25.65 -8.01 10.92
CA VAL A 335 24.20 -7.79 11.01
C VAL A 335 23.45 -8.98 10.41
N ASP A 336 22.27 -9.27 10.95
CA ASP A 336 21.43 -10.43 10.62
C ASP A 336 20.32 -10.15 9.59
N ASN A 337 20.40 -9.01 8.92
CA ASN A 337 19.36 -8.55 8.01
C ASN A 337 19.44 -9.24 6.64
N LEU A 338 18.27 -9.62 6.09
CA LEU A 338 18.15 -10.15 4.73
C LEU A 338 18.80 -9.22 3.68
N GLY A 339 18.66 -7.90 3.85
CA GLY A 339 19.24 -6.90 2.95
C GLY A 339 20.76 -7.04 2.79
N SER A 340 21.44 -7.38 3.88
CA SER A 340 22.90 -7.57 3.98
C SER A 340 23.37 -8.96 3.58
N GLY A 341 22.48 -9.84 3.10
CA GLY A 341 22.82 -11.23 2.75
C GLY A 341 22.54 -12.26 3.84
N GLY A 342 21.89 -11.86 4.94
CA GLY A 342 21.45 -12.78 5.99
C GLY A 342 20.33 -13.72 5.54
N LEU A 343 19.94 -14.62 6.44
CA LEU A 343 18.87 -15.60 6.26
C LEU A 343 17.72 -15.34 7.22
N MET A 344 16.52 -15.78 6.81
CA MET A 344 15.32 -15.71 7.62
C MET A 344 14.57 -17.03 7.61
N MET A 345 14.07 -17.46 8.77
CA MET A 345 13.45 -18.76 8.94
C MET A 345 12.24 -18.66 9.85
N LEU A 346 11.13 -19.27 9.47
CA LEU A 346 9.97 -19.41 10.33
C LEU A 346 10.27 -20.33 11.52
N LEU A 347 9.82 -19.91 12.70
CA LEU A 347 9.79 -20.74 13.90
C LEU A 347 8.39 -21.25 14.14
N LYS A 348 8.31 -22.50 14.60
CA LYS A 348 7.08 -23.13 15.11
C LYS A 348 7.36 -23.65 16.52
N ASP A 349 6.63 -23.13 17.50
CA ASP A 349 6.79 -23.50 18.92
C ASP A 349 8.25 -23.42 19.41
N GLY A 350 8.93 -22.35 18.99
CA GLY A 350 10.34 -22.07 19.26
C GLY A 350 11.36 -22.91 18.47
N GLY A 351 10.90 -23.90 17.71
CA GLY A 351 11.74 -24.76 16.86
C GLY A 351 11.83 -24.30 15.42
N PHE A 352 12.95 -24.59 14.78
CA PHE A 352 13.14 -24.35 13.36
C PHE A 352 12.29 -25.31 12.52
N ILE A 353 11.70 -24.81 11.43
CA ILE A 353 10.94 -25.65 10.48
C ILE A 353 11.83 -26.45 9.51
N GLY A 354 13.16 -26.32 9.64
CA GLY A 354 14.15 -27.10 8.88
C GLY A 354 14.73 -26.42 7.64
N TYR A 355 14.29 -25.20 7.30
CA TYR A 355 14.90 -24.43 6.21
C TYR A 355 14.73 -22.91 6.40
N ALA A 356 15.67 -22.16 5.82
CA ALA A 356 15.68 -20.71 5.78
C ALA A 356 15.62 -20.18 4.34
N TYR A 357 15.32 -18.89 4.19
CA TYR A 357 15.35 -18.17 2.93
C TYR A 357 16.25 -16.94 3.00
N ASP A 358 16.93 -16.65 1.89
CA ASP A 358 17.52 -15.33 1.66
C ASP A 358 16.48 -14.35 1.09
N LYS A 359 16.90 -13.11 0.79
CA LYS A 359 16.03 -12.08 0.21
C LYS A 359 15.51 -12.37 -1.20
N TYR A 360 16.08 -13.36 -1.88
CA TYR A 360 15.71 -13.76 -3.23
C TYR A 360 14.87 -15.03 -3.24
N GLY A 361 14.58 -15.62 -2.07
CA GLY A 361 13.81 -16.85 -1.97
C GLY A 361 14.64 -18.11 -2.24
N ASN A 362 15.97 -18.04 -2.22
CA ASN A 362 16.79 -19.25 -2.21
C ASN A 362 16.59 -19.99 -0.89
N LYS A 363 16.33 -21.30 -0.97
CA LYS A 363 16.05 -22.17 0.17
C LYS A 363 17.33 -22.81 0.68
N PHE A 364 17.56 -22.76 1.98
CA PHE A 364 18.74 -23.32 2.67
C PHE A 364 18.31 -24.28 3.77
N TYR A 365 18.75 -25.54 3.72
CA TYR A 365 18.45 -26.54 4.75
C TYR A 365 19.43 -26.53 5.93
N SER A 366 20.56 -25.84 5.76
CA SER A 366 21.55 -25.56 6.79
C SER A 366 22.08 -24.13 6.60
N HIS A 367 22.66 -23.59 7.66
CA HIS A 367 23.37 -22.32 7.56
C HIS A 367 24.60 -22.46 6.66
N PRO A 368 24.91 -21.48 5.80
CA PRO A 368 26.11 -21.49 4.97
C PRO A 368 27.40 -21.63 5.78
N ASP A 369 27.41 -21.15 7.03
CA ASP A 369 28.56 -21.25 7.94
C ASP A 369 28.59 -22.56 8.75
N GLY A 370 27.79 -23.56 8.37
CA GLY A 370 27.88 -24.93 8.89
C GLY A 370 26.88 -25.29 10.01
N TYR A 371 26.08 -24.35 10.50
CA TYR A 371 25.06 -24.63 11.52
C TYR A 371 23.87 -25.44 10.95
N SER A 372 23.48 -26.50 11.65
CA SER A 372 22.30 -27.31 11.30
C SER A 372 21.05 -26.82 12.02
N PHE A 373 19.99 -26.51 11.26
CA PHE A 373 18.71 -26.07 11.82
C PHE A 373 17.87 -27.23 12.38
N SER A 374 18.07 -28.45 11.88
CA SER A 374 17.18 -29.58 12.16
C SER A 374 17.23 -30.00 13.64
N GLY A 375 16.06 -30.18 14.26
CA GLY A 375 15.93 -30.64 15.64
C GLY A 375 16.34 -29.63 16.72
N LYS A 376 16.67 -28.39 16.36
CA LYS A 376 17.09 -27.34 17.30
C LYS A 376 15.93 -26.41 17.68
N LYS A 377 15.99 -25.87 18.90
CA LYS A 377 15.05 -24.86 19.42
C LYS A 377 15.80 -23.66 19.98
N LEU A 378 15.20 -22.49 19.86
CA LEU A 378 15.70 -21.26 20.44
C LEU A 378 15.10 -21.05 21.84
N TYR A 379 15.92 -20.50 22.73
CA TYR A 379 15.57 -20.27 24.13
C TYR A 379 14.59 -19.08 24.29
N ASN A 380 13.56 -19.20 25.13
CA ASN A 380 12.64 -18.11 25.49
C ASN A 380 11.94 -17.36 24.33
N VAL A 381 11.65 -18.05 23.21
CA VAL A 381 10.89 -17.46 22.09
C VAL A 381 9.49 -17.01 22.53
N ASP A 382 8.84 -17.76 23.40
CA ASP A 382 7.54 -17.45 24.01
C ASP A 382 7.58 -16.14 24.81
N LYS A 383 8.68 -15.89 25.53
CA LYS A 383 8.90 -14.64 26.26
C LYS A 383 9.02 -13.43 25.31
N ALA A 384 9.69 -13.58 24.17
CA ALA A 384 9.74 -12.56 23.12
C ALA A 384 8.34 -12.28 22.53
N VAL A 385 7.54 -13.34 22.32
CA VAL A 385 6.15 -13.21 21.84
C VAL A 385 5.29 -12.46 22.85
N ALA A 386 5.37 -12.81 24.13
CA ALA A 386 4.64 -12.13 25.20
C ALA A 386 5.02 -10.64 25.28
N ALA A 387 6.33 -10.34 25.19
CA ALA A 387 6.83 -8.97 25.14
C ALA A 387 6.26 -8.19 23.94
N ALA A 388 6.35 -8.74 22.73
CA ALA A 388 5.83 -8.10 21.51
C ALA A 388 4.33 -7.80 21.61
N LYS A 389 3.52 -8.75 22.13
CA LYS A 389 2.08 -8.54 22.33
C LYS A 389 1.80 -7.43 23.35
N LYS A 390 2.54 -7.41 24.45
CA LYS A 390 2.43 -6.35 25.47
C LYS A 390 2.78 -4.99 24.88
N LEU A 391 3.87 -4.89 24.11
CA LEU A 391 4.24 -3.64 23.43
C LEU A 391 3.18 -3.21 22.41
N HIS A 392 2.64 -4.11 21.59
CA HIS A 392 1.62 -3.76 20.61
C HIS A 392 0.34 -3.24 21.28
N SER A 393 -0.02 -3.77 22.45
CA SER A 393 -1.18 -3.27 23.20
C SER A 393 -1.09 -1.80 23.62
N THR A 394 0.11 -1.20 23.68
CA THR A 394 0.28 0.23 24.02
C THR A 394 0.13 1.16 22.81
N ILE A 395 0.13 0.62 21.59
CA ILE A 395 0.03 1.37 20.32
C ILE A 395 -0.93 0.70 19.32
N PRO A 396 -2.20 0.44 19.70
CA PRO A 396 -3.16 -0.30 18.87
C PRO A 396 -3.54 0.41 17.56
N GLN A 397 -3.17 1.69 17.40
CA GLN A 397 -3.35 2.47 16.17
C GLN A 397 -2.50 1.92 15.02
N LEU A 398 -1.36 1.29 15.32
CA LEU A 398 -0.58 0.53 14.34
C LEU A 398 -1.18 -0.87 14.27
N ARG A 399 -1.71 -1.28 13.11
CA ARG A 399 -2.39 -2.58 13.04
C ARG A 399 -1.44 -3.74 12.82
N TYR A 400 -0.31 -3.54 12.16
CA TYR A 400 0.60 -4.62 11.77
C TYR A 400 2.03 -4.23 12.07
N ILE A 401 2.66 -4.95 13.01
CA ILE A 401 4.00 -4.62 13.50
C ILE A 401 4.91 -5.83 13.43
N SER A 402 6.11 -5.62 12.90
CA SER A 402 7.20 -6.57 12.91
C SER A 402 8.24 -6.09 13.92
N TRP A 403 8.24 -6.70 15.11
CA TRP A 403 9.14 -6.39 16.22
C TRP A 403 10.43 -7.17 16.08
N ASP A 404 11.57 -6.50 16.08
CA ASP A 404 12.85 -7.16 16.12
C ASP A 404 13.36 -7.18 17.56
N ILE A 405 13.44 -8.39 18.11
CA ILE A 405 13.70 -8.67 19.51
C ILE A 405 14.90 -9.61 19.58
N ALA A 406 15.93 -9.24 20.34
CA ALA A 406 16.98 -10.16 20.74
C ALA A 406 16.60 -10.84 22.06
N ILE A 407 17.14 -12.02 22.31
CA ILE A 407 17.19 -12.60 23.65
C ILE A 407 18.62 -12.45 24.13
N ASP A 408 18.84 -11.71 25.21
CA ASP A 408 20.18 -11.48 25.73
C ASP A 408 20.73 -12.70 26.50
N GLN A 409 22.00 -12.63 26.91
CA GLN A 409 22.68 -13.69 27.66
C GLN A 409 21.98 -14.11 28.97
N GLU A 410 21.16 -13.24 29.56
CA GLU A 410 20.35 -13.55 30.75
C GLU A 410 18.99 -14.21 30.39
N GLY A 411 18.65 -14.30 29.10
CA GLY A 411 17.39 -14.85 28.63
C GLY A 411 16.24 -13.85 28.62
N GLU A 412 16.53 -12.55 28.66
CA GLU A 412 15.55 -11.47 28.64
C GLU A 412 15.33 -10.91 27.21
N PRO A 413 14.07 -10.58 26.84
CA PRO A 413 13.78 -9.90 25.58
C PRO A 413 14.32 -8.47 25.56
N VAL A 414 15.10 -8.16 24.53
CA VAL A 414 15.63 -6.82 24.25
C VAL A 414 15.05 -6.31 22.93
N LEU A 415 14.29 -5.21 22.98
CA LEU A 415 13.75 -4.57 21.78
C LEU A 415 14.89 -3.88 21.02
N ILE A 416 15.08 -4.26 19.75
CA ILE A 416 16.13 -3.71 18.88
C ILE A 416 15.56 -2.68 17.91
N GLU A 417 14.46 -3.02 17.24
CA GLU A 417 13.76 -2.10 16.34
C GLU A 417 12.29 -2.52 16.16
N LEU A 418 11.48 -1.57 15.71
CA LEU A 418 10.11 -1.78 15.28
C LEU A 418 9.98 -1.45 13.79
N ASN A 419 9.30 -2.31 13.03
CA ASN A 419 9.05 -2.11 11.61
C ASN A 419 7.54 -2.22 11.31
N GLY A 420 6.99 -1.29 10.53
CA GLY A 420 5.59 -1.36 10.08
C GLY A 420 5.41 -2.26 8.87
N GLY A 421 4.57 -3.29 8.99
CA GLY A 421 4.17 -4.12 7.85
C GLY A 421 5.32 -4.74 7.04
N GLY A 422 6.34 -5.30 7.70
CA GLY A 422 7.52 -5.88 7.04
C GLY A 422 7.57 -7.42 7.05
N ASN A 423 8.21 -8.00 6.03
CA ASN A 423 8.59 -9.42 5.90
C ASN A 423 7.43 -10.43 5.76
N GLN A 424 6.38 -10.00 5.06
CA GLN A 424 5.29 -10.84 4.59
C GLN A 424 5.75 -11.94 3.61
N VAL A 425 6.81 -11.69 2.82
CA VAL A 425 7.30 -12.66 1.81
C VAL A 425 7.94 -13.88 2.46
N PRO A 426 8.97 -13.75 3.34
CA PRO A 426 9.54 -14.91 4.02
C PRO A 426 8.51 -15.72 4.82
N LEU A 427 7.51 -15.04 5.41
CA LEU A 427 6.43 -15.69 6.13
C LEU A 427 5.58 -16.57 5.20
N GLN A 428 5.09 -16.03 4.08
CA GLN A 428 4.26 -16.79 3.12
C GLN A 428 5.06 -17.89 2.40
N MET A 429 6.33 -17.64 2.07
CA MET A 429 7.23 -18.67 1.54
C MET A 429 7.45 -19.83 2.50
N SER A 430 7.27 -19.60 3.80
CA SER A 430 7.36 -20.63 4.84
C SER A 430 5.99 -21.22 5.22
N GLY A 431 4.92 -20.88 4.48
CA GLY A 431 3.57 -21.40 4.73
C GLY A 431 2.79 -20.66 5.82
N GLY A 432 3.29 -19.51 6.28
CA GLY A 432 2.62 -18.66 7.25
C GLY A 432 1.59 -17.72 6.58
N HIS A 433 0.51 -17.42 7.30
CA HIS A 433 -0.46 -16.42 6.89
C HIS A 433 -0.12 -15.05 7.44
N ILE A 434 -0.22 -14.03 6.59
CA ILE A 434 0.07 -12.65 7.01
C ILE A 434 -1.10 -12.04 7.79
N PHE A 435 -2.34 -12.48 7.57
CA PHE A 435 -3.50 -12.05 8.37
C PHE A 435 -4.10 -13.21 9.17
N ILE A 436 -3.23 -14.04 9.78
CA ILE A 436 -3.60 -15.17 10.66
C ILE A 436 -4.21 -16.37 9.91
N ASN A 437 -5.26 -16.16 9.13
CA ASN A 437 -5.95 -17.18 8.35
C ASN A 437 -6.74 -16.59 7.17
N LYS A 438 -7.36 -17.47 6.39
CA LYS A 438 -8.15 -17.14 5.20
C LYS A 438 -9.40 -16.30 5.53
N GLU A 439 -10.05 -16.57 6.65
CA GLU A 439 -11.30 -15.96 7.10
C GLU A 439 -11.09 -14.50 7.49
N ILE A 440 -10.04 -14.22 8.27
CA ILE A 440 -9.62 -12.87 8.62
C ILE A 440 -9.11 -12.16 7.36
N THR A 441 -8.33 -12.83 6.51
CA THR A 441 -7.90 -12.25 5.22
C THR A 441 -9.10 -11.77 4.39
N LYS A 442 -10.15 -12.60 4.28
CA LYS A 442 -11.39 -12.25 3.58
C LYS A 442 -12.09 -11.04 4.21
N ASP A 443 -12.26 -11.04 5.54
CA ASP A 443 -12.90 -9.91 6.23
C ASP A 443 -12.13 -8.60 6.02
N LEU A 444 -10.80 -8.66 6.08
CA LEU A 444 -9.95 -7.50 5.81
C LEU A 444 -10.08 -7.02 4.37
N LEU A 445 -9.99 -7.92 3.37
CA LEU A 445 -10.16 -7.54 1.96
C LEU A 445 -11.57 -6.99 1.69
N ASP A 446 -12.61 -7.56 2.30
CA ASP A 446 -13.98 -7.04 2.17
C ASP A 446 -14.07 -5.59 2.73
N ASN A 447 -13.48 -5.31 3.89
CA ASN A 447 -13.61 -4.02 4.56
C ASN A 447 -12.58 -2.96 4.12
N TRP A 448 -11.41 -3.37 3.66
CA TRP A 448 -10.30 -2.49 3.31
C TRP A 448 -10.13 -2.32 1.81
N LEU A 449 -10.45 -3.34 1.03
CA LEU A 449 -10.37 -3.29 -0.43
C LEU A 449 -11.76 -3.11 -1.03
N LEU A 450 -12.66 -4.07 -0.89
CA LEU A 450 -13.90 -4.11 -1.67
C LEU A 450 -14.86 -2.96 -1.36
N LYS A 451 -15.27 -2.80 -0.09
CA LYS A 451 -16.26 -1.80 0.33
C LYS A 451 -15.84 -0.35 0.10
N PRO A 452 -14.61 0.10 0.45
CA PRO A 452 -14.24 1.50 0.30
C PRO A 452 -13.71 1.85 -1.09
N PHE A 453 -13.43 0.85 -1.95
CA PHE A 453 -12.88 1.11 -3.28
C PHE A 453 -13.97 1.55 -4.25
N PHE A 454 -13.68 2.64 -4.95
CA PHE A 454 -14.50 3.14 -6.03
C PHE A 454 -13.62 3.68 -7.14
N TYR A 455 -14.18 3.68 -8.35
CA TYR A 455 -13.65 4.44 -9.47
C TYR A 455 -14.41 5.76 -9.58
N ASN A 456 -13.69 6.87 -9.76
CA ASN A 456 -14.31 8.06 -10.30
C ASN A 456 -14.67 7.78 -11.77
N ARG A 457 -15.90 8.10 -12.14
CA ARG A 457 -16.43 7.91 -13.48
C ARG A 457 -17.13 9.18 -13.91
N ALA A 458 -17.12 9.39 -15.22
CA ALA A 458 -17.89 10.43 -15.85
C ALA A 458 -18.54 9.85 -17.10
N ASN A 459 -19.75 10.30 -17.36
CA ASN A 459 -20.39 10.20 -18.66
C ASN A 459 -20.88 11.60 -19.06
N TRP A 460 -21.71 11.68 -20.09
CA TRP A 460 -22.18 12.96 -20.60
C TRP A 460 -22.94 13.79 -19.55
N ASN A 461 -23.83 13.17 -18.80
CA ASN A 461 -24.73 13.86 -17.89
C ASN A 461 -24.27 13.78 -16.43
N TRP A 462 -23.34 12.89 -16.08
CA TRP A 462 -23.05 12.54 -14.69
C TRP A 462 -21.55 12.39 -14.43
N ASN A 463 -21.06 12.96 -13.33
CA ASN A 463 -19.90 12.41 -12.62
C ASN A 463 -20.43 11.59 -11.44
N PHE A 464 -19.78 10.47 -11.18
CA PHE A 464 -20.19 9.55 -10.13
C PHE A 464 -19.02 8.73 -9.61
N ARG A 465 -19.18 8.21 -8.39
CA ARG A 465 -18.32 7.16 -7.86
C ARG A 465 -18.99 5.82 -8.13
N GLU A 466 -18.26 4.95 -8.80
CA GLU A 466 -18.68 3.59 -9.04
C GLU A 466 -18.06 2.69 -7.98
N TYR A 467 -18.89 2.12 -7.11
CA TYR A 467 -18.51 1.08 -6.16
C TYR A 467 -18.79 -0.31 -6.75
N TYR A 468 -18.37 -1.37 -6.06
CA TYR A 468 -18.59 -2.73 -6.54
C TYR A 468 -20.09 -3.11 -6.62
N ASP A 469 -20.92 -2.54 -5.74
CA ASP A 469 -22.35 -2.88 -5.57
C ASP A 469 -23.32 -1.71 -5.78
N HIS A 470 -22.85 -0.46 -5.90
CA HIS A 470 -23.72 0.71 -6.07
C HIS A 470 -23.01 1.90 -6.75
N ILE A 471 -23.80 2.94 -7.03
CA ILE A 471 -23.34 4.22 -7.59
C ILE A 471 -23.68 5.37 -6.62
N GLU A 472 -22.73 6.30 -6.46
CA GLU A 472 -22.94 7.59 -5.81
C GLU A 472 -22.79 8.73 -6.81
N ILE A 473 -23.81 9.55 -7.02
CA ILE A 473 -23.75 10.70 -7.93
C ILE A 473 -22.97 11.84 -7.28
N THR A 474 -21.91 12.30 -7.95
CA THR A 474 -21.09 13.43 -7.49
C THR A 474 -21.35 14.73 -8.26
N LYS A 475 -21.88 14.65 -9.48
CA LYS A 475 -22.23 15.84 -10.28
C LYS A 475 -23.29 15.51 -11.34
N TYR A 476 -24.32 16.32 -11.46
CA TYR A 476 -25.10 16.47 -12.67
C TYR A 476 -24.41 17.48 -13.59
N ALA A 477 -23.88 16.97 -14.68
CA ALA A 477 -23.21 17.75 -15.70
C ALA A 477 -24.06 17.89 -16.97
N GLY A 478 -25.30 17.43 -16.97
CA GLY A 478 -26.19 17.63 -18.12
C GLY A 478 -26.73 19.07 -18.22
N LEU A 479 -27.42 19.33 -19.33
CA LEU A 479 -28.04 20.62 -19.66
C LEU A 479 -29.57 20.63 -19.48
N ASP A 480 -30.17 19.55 -18.96
CA ASP A 480 -31.62 19.52 -18.75
C ASP A 480 -32.00 20.38 -17.56
N THR A 481 -33.17 20.98 -17.66
CA THR A 481 -33.79 21.72 -16.56
C THR A 481 -34.79 20.86 -15.78
N SER A 482 -35.27 19.74 -16.35
CA SER A 482 -35.97 18.68 -15.63
C SER A 482 -35.12 17.42 -15.71
N VAL A 483 -34.64 16.93 -14.56
CA VAL A 483 -33.62 15.89 -14.47
C VAL A 483 -34.20 14.65 -13.84
N LYS A 484 -34.25 13.55 -14.60
CA LYS A 484 -34.55 12.23 -14.04
C LYS A 484 -33.26 11.54 -13.64
N ILE A 485 -33.09 11.28 -12.34
CA ILE A 485 -31.99 10.44 -11.87
C ILE A 485 -32.28 8.99 -12.27
N PRO A 486 -31.35 8.29 -12.92
CA PRO A 486 -31.60 6.91 -13.32
C PRO A 486 -31.60 5.99 -12.10
N GLU A 487 -32.43 4.94 -12.13
CA GLU A 487 -32.47 3.91 -11.09
C GLU A 487 -31.16 3.11 -11.02
N THR A 488 -30.54 2.89 -12.18
CA THR A 488 -29.27 2.16 -12.30
C THR A 488 -28.31 2.85 -13.26
N MET A 489 -27.01 2.77 -12.97
CA MET A 489 -25.93 3.05 -13.94
C MET A 489 -24.92 1.89 -13.89
N ASN A 490 -24.37 1.49 -15.04
CA ASN A 490 -23.44 0.35 -15.15
C ASN A 490 -23.96 -0.95 -14.52
N GLY A 491 -25.27 -1.21 -14.62
CA GLY A 491 -25.91 -2.38 -14.01
C GLY A 491 -25.99 -2.33 -12.47
N LYS A 492 -25.64 -1.20 -11.84
CA LYS A 492 -25.63 -1.01 -10.39
C LYS A 492 -26.68 0.02 -9.97
N PRO A 493 -27.34 -0.14 -8.82
CA PRO A 493 -28.31 0.83 -8.32
C PRO A 493 -27.64 2.16 -7.97
N VAL A 494 -28.29 3.25 -8.33
CA VAL A 494 -27.95 4.59 -7.82
C VAL A 494 -28.56 4.73 -6.44
N THR A 495 -27.73 4.90 -5.42
CA THR A 495 -28.21 4.88 -4.03
C THR A 495 -27.81 6.10 -3.21
N VAL A 496 -26.85 6.90 -3.68
CA VAL A 496 -26.38 8.09 -2.95
C VAL A 496 -26.30 9.30 -3.87
N ILE A 497 -26.71 10.46 -3.36
CA ILE A 497 -26.47 11.77 -3.97
C ILE A 497 -25.53 12.55 -3.05
N LYS A 498 -24.35 12.91 -3.57
CA LYS A 498 -23.29 13.57 -2.80
C LYS A 498 -23.52 15.08 -2.65
N ASN A 499 -22.77 15.70 -1.73
CA ASN A 499 -22.79 17.15 -1.54
C ASN A 499 -22.58 17.89 -2.87
N TRP A 500 -23.39 18.92 -3.11
CA TRP A 500 -23.33 19.80 -4.29
C TRP A 500 -23.50 19.10 -5.65
N ALA A 501 -23.99 17.86 -5.68
CA ALA A 501 -24.14 17.11 -6.93
C ALA A 501 -24.94 17.87 -8.00
N PHE A 502 -25.90 18.69 -7.63
CA PHE A 502 -26.76 19.40 -8.58
C PHE A 502 -26.46 20.90 -8.71
N SER A 503 -25.29 21.39 -8.31
CA SER A 503 -24.98 22.84 -8.28
C SER A 503 -24.74 23.47 -9.67
N ASN A 504 -25.77 23.54 -10.53
CA ASN A 504 -25.73 24.06 -11.91
C ASN A 504 -26.51 25.39 -12.09
N GLY A 505 -27.46 25.68 -11.20
CA GLY A 505 -28.21 26.94 -11.15
C GLY A 505 -29.38 27.07 -12.14
N LYS A 506 -29.61 26.05 -12.98
CA LYS A 506 -30.60 26.07 -14.07
C LYS A 506 -31.69 25.00 -13.96
N ILE A 507 -31.59 24.12 -12.97
CA ILE A 507 -32.48 22.98 -12.78
C ILE A 507 -33.77 23.45 -12.10
N LYS A 508 -34.90 23.10 -12.69
CA LYS A 508 -36.25 23.40 -12.24
C LYS A 508 -36.91 22.22 -11.55
N GLU A 509 -36.54 21.00 -11.92
CA GLU A 509 -37.14 19.78 -11.41
C GLU A 509 -36.13 18.63 -11.37
N ILE A 510 -36.17 17.82 -10.31
CA ILE A 510 -35.38 16.61 -10.14
C ILE A 510 -36.32 15.47 -9.73
N LEU A 511 -36.33 14.39 -10.52
CA LEU A 511 -37.07 13.16 -10.24
C LEU A 511 -36.14 12.14 -9.58
N LEU A 512 -36.44 11.76 -8.34
CA LEU A 512 -35.66 10.84 -7.51
C LEU A 512 -36.22 9.41 -7.61
N PRO A 513 -35.40 8.41 -7.97
CA PRO A 513 -35.82 7.02 -7.94
C PRO A 513 -35.90 6.49 -6.51
N LYS A 514 -36.78 5.51 -6.29
CA LYS A 514 -36.93 4.81 -4.98
C LYS A 514 -35.66 4.16 -4.44
N ALA A 515 -34.66 3.92 -5.28
CA ALA A 515 -33.41 3.28 -4.90
C ALA A 515 -32.47 4.19 -4.08
N ILE A 516 -32.72 5.51 -4.02
CA ILE A 516 -31.91 6.45 -3.24
C ILE A 516 -32.06 6.15 -1.75
N ARG A 517 -30.93 5.88 -1.08
CA ARG A 517 -30.84 5.59 0.35
C ARG A 517 -30.26 6.73 1.16
N LYS A 518 -29.46 7.60 0.52
CA LYS A 518 -28.78 8.71 1.18
C LYS A 518 -28.68 9.91 0.26
N ILE A 519 -29.04 11.08 0.79
CA ILE A 519 -28.81 12.38 0.17
C ILE A 519 -27.92 13.15 1.14
N GLU A 520 -26.73 13.55 0.73
CA GLU A 520 -25.80 14.30 1.58
C GLU A 520 -26.14 15.80 1.60
N ASP A 521 -25.57 16.51 2.56
CA ASP A 521 -25.85 17.92 2.79
C ASP A 521 -25.62 18.77 1.53
N GLN A 522 -26.53 19.71 1.26
CA GLN A 522 -26.42 20.62 0.13
C GLN A 522 -26.36 19.92 -1.25
N ALA A 523 -26.76 18.65 -1.38
CA ALA A 523 -26.83 17.92 -2.65
C ALA A 523 -27.53 18.72 -3.78
N PHE A 524 -28.61 19.42 -3.43
CA PHE A 524 -29.40 20.25 -4.35
C PHE A 524 -29.17 21.76 -4.21
N SER A 525 -28.19 22.16 -3.39
CA SER A 525 -27.86 23.57 -3.25
C SER A 525 -27.37 24.12 -4.59
N LYS A 526 -27.90 25.30 -4.97
CA LYS A 526 -27.68 25.90 -6.28
C LYS A 526 -28.14 25.03 -7.46
N ALA A 527 -29.16 24.18 -7.30
CA ALA A 527 -29.77 23.48 -8.43
C ALA A 527 -30.44 24.45 -9.41
N GLY A 528 -31.20 25.40 -8.87
CA GLY A 528 -31.89 26.49 -9.57
C GLY A 528 -32.96 27.06 -8.65
N ASP A 529 -33.38 28.30 -8.89
CA ASP A 529 -34.38 28.96 -8.04
C ASP A 529 -35.70 28.18 -8.09
N ASN A 530 -36.24 27.85 -6.91
CA ASN A 530 -37.47 27.06 -6.75
C ASN A 530 -37.45 25.66 -7.40
N CYS A 531 -36.26 25.03 -7.49
CA CYS A 531 -36.15 23.66 -7.99
C CYS A 531 -37.01 22.67 -7.20
N LYS A 532 -37.90 21.94 -7.88
CA LYS A 532 -38.78 20.92 -7.29
C LYS A 532 -38.07 19.57 -7.23
N ILE A 533 -38.20 18.88 -6.10
CA ILE A 533 -37.68 17.52 -5.91
C ILE A 533 -38.88 16.60 -5.76
N ILE A 534 -39.01 15.59 -6.63
CA ILE A 534 -40.17 14.71 -6.71
C ILE A 534 -39.68 13.26 -6.67
N GLU A 535 -40.23 12.45 -5.77
CA GLU A 535 -39.98 11.01 -5.75
C GLU A 535 -40.89 10.30 -6.76
N VAL A 536 -40.31 9.41 -7.58
CA VAL A 536 -41.01 8.68 -8.67
C VAL A 536 -40.85 7.17 -8.58
#